data_AF-A0AAQ2C5B9-F1
#
_entry.id   AF-A0AAQ2C5B9-F1
#
_cell.length_a   1.000
_cell.length_b   1.000
_cell.length_c   1.000
_cell.angle_alpha   90.00
_cell.angle_beta   90.00
_cell.angle_gamma   90.00
#
_symmetry.space_group_name_H-M   'P 1'
#
loop_
_entity.id
_entity.type
_entity.pdbx_description
1 polymer ?
#
loop_
_entity_poly.entity_id
_entity_poly.type
_entity_poly.pdbx_seq_one_letter_code
_entity_poly.pdbx_strand_id
1 'polypeptide(L)'
;MTYRANRPAAPAPFTRLFASPKFAAALTVLILGFAFGTHAVRSLIGWPGLLGVLVGLVALAAFSLSARWASIDWHGLLPISIMVFVGWCALSLLWTGYPFETLSAVLYQLAFTFLAVYIALARDTIQIVRATGDVLRFLLVASLALEVLSGLLLDLPIAFLGIQGNIATLGPVQGLFGSRNLFGLVSLIAGVTFVVELRSRSVPRSIGVGSIALAGFALLLTRSPVMLVVALFVGVAALALYWLRHTPAEGRWILQIGLLITSAVAGIAGFIARARITELLNAGSEFEVRSTLWSEMWRLGRLHPLEGWGWAGLWPAQVTPYGWLDFVTGREHASGLNAFLDVYFQVGLVGLLAFLALVGLAFWRSWLLASDKRPVVYVWSPLILVLLLVTSAAESTVLVEFGWLLLLICAVKAAQGKSWRSLLQPSPHRYHE
;
A
#
# COMPACT_ATOMS: atom_id res chain seq x y z
N MET A 1 16.17 44.49 -8.20
CA MET A 1 17.32 43.58 -8.38
C MET A 1 17.17 42.40 -7.42
N THR A 2 16.54 41.31 -7.85
CA THR A 2 16.45 40.07 -7.06
C THR A 2 17.66 39.20 -7.34
N TYR A 3 18.52 39.06 -6.34
CA TYR A 3 19.70 38.21 -6.34
C TYR A 3 19.26 36.73 -6.51
N ARG A 4 19.22 36.23 -7.76
CA ARG A 4 19.17 34.78 -8.00
C ARG A 4 20.54 34.25 -7.60
N ALA A 5 20.63 33.66 -6.41
CA ALA A 5 21.80 32.90 -6.01
C ALA A 5 22.11 31.86 -7.10
N ASN A 6 23.23 32.03 -7.81
CA ASN A 6 23.79 31.04 -8.71
C ASN A 6 24.11 29.79 -7.88
N ARG A 7 23.21 28.81 -7.89
CA ARG A 7 23.50 27.48 -7.33
C ARG A 7 24.66 26.88 -8.12
N PRO A 8 25.61 26.19 -7.48
CA PRO A 8 26.70 25.52 -8.18
C PRO A 8 26.11 24.60 -9.24
N ALA A 9 26.44 24.88 -10.51
CA ALA A 9 25.98 24.10 -11.63
C ALA A 9 26.59 22.71 -11.52
N ALA A 10 25.80 21.72 -11.10
CA ALA A 10 26.20 20.32 -11.21
C ALA A 10 26.62 20.06 -12.67
N PRO A 11 27.66 19.24 -12.93
CA PRO A 11 28.22 19.11 -14.26
C PRO A 11 27.13 18.71 -15.26
N ALA A 12 27.10 19.35 -16.43
CA ALA A 12 26.11 19.12 -17.49
C ALA A 12 25.80 17.64 -17.82
N PRO A 13 26.76 16.68 -17.78
CA PRO A 13 26.42 15.26 -17.99
C PRO A 13 25.65 14.63 -16.81
N PHE A 14 25.95 15.00 -15.57
CA PHE A 14 25.26 14.47 -14.38
C PHE A 14 23.79 14.91 -14.35
N THR A 15 23.53 16.19 -14.61
CA THR A 15 22.15 16.71 -14.67
C THR A 15 21.34 16.06 -15.79
N ARG A 16 21.95 15.82 -16.96
CA ARG A 16 21.29 15.11 -18.08
C ARG A 16 20.92 13.67 -17.74
N LEU A 17 21.79 12.92 -17.06
CA LEU A 17 21.51 11.54 -16.65
C LEU A 17 20.32 11.48 -15.68
N PHE A 18 20.38 12.26 -14.60
CA PHE A 18 19.37 12.24 -13.53
C PHE A 18 18.04 12.87 -13.95
N ALA A 19 18.05 13.79 -14.92
CA ALA A 19 16.85 14.35 -15.53
C ALA A 19 16.22 13.43 -16.59
N SER A 20 16.92 12.40 -17.06
CA SER A 20 16.44 11.52 -18.14
C SER A 20 15.14 10.79 -17.78
N PRO A 21 14.13 10.73 -18.67
CA PRO A 21 12.92 9.92 -18.49
C PRO A 21 13.21 8.43 -18.28
N LYS A 22 14.27 7.91 -18.91
CA LYS A 22 14.69 6.50 -18.77
C LYS A 22 15.21 6.21 -17.37
N PHE A 23 15.98 7.15 -16.80
CA PHE A 23 16.47 7.03 -15.42
C PHE A 23 15.31 6.96 -14.43
N ALA A 24 14.34 7.89 -14.52
CA ALA A 24 13.16 7.87 -13.65
C ALA A 24 12.32 6.60 -13.82
N ALA A 25 12.21 6.06 -15.05
CA ALA A 25 11.52 4.81 -15.29
C ALA A 25 12.23 3.62 -14.61
N ALA A 26 13.54 3.48 -14.79
CA ALA A 26 14.33 2.42 -14.16
C ALA A 26 14.30 2.53 -12.64
N LEU A 27 14.49 3.73 -12.10
CA LEU A 27 14.43 3.98 -10.65
C LEU A 27 13.05 3.67 -10.07
N THR A 28 11.96 3.96 -10.80
CA THR A 28 10.59 3.59 -10.36
C THR A 28 10.43 2.07 -10.25
N VAL A 29 10.91 1.32 -11.24
CA VAL A 29 10.87 -0.15 -11.21
C VAL A 29 11.70 -0.70 -10.05
N LEU A 30 12.90 -0.13 -9.80
CA LEU A 30 13.75 -0.52 -8.67
C LEU A 30 13.10 -0.22 -7.32
N ILE A 31 12.50 0.97 -7.15
CA ILE A 31 11.82 1.34 -5.91
C ILE A 31 10.62 0.40 -5.66
N LEU A 32 9.79 0.15 -6.67
CA LEU A 32 8.64 -0.75 -6.54
C LEU A 32 9.11 -2.18 -6.25
N GLY A 33 10.08 -2.69 -7.01
CA GLY A 33 10.67 -4.02 -6.80
C GLY A 33 11.26 -4.19 -5.41
N PHE A 34 11.99 -3.19 -4.92
CA PHE A 34 12.50 -3.17 -3.56
C PHE A 34 11.38 -3.14 -2.51
N ALA A 35 10.38 -2.26 -2.69
CA ALA A 35 9.30 -2.11 -1.72
C ALA A 35 8.44 -3.37 -1.57
N PHE A 36 8.14 -4.08 -2.67
CA PHE A 36 7.44 -5.37 -2.62
C PHE A 36 8.36 -6.52 -2.20
N GLY A 37 9.67 -6.40 -2.44
CA GLY A 37 10.67 -7.42 -2.14
C GLY A 37 11.38 -7.25 -0.79
N THR A 38 10.90 -6.37 0.09
CA THR A 38 11.52 -6.06 1.39
C THR A 38 11.78 -7.31 2.23
N HIS A 39 10.81 -8.23 2.30
CA HIS A 39 10.98 -9.52 2.98
C HIS A 39 12.13 -10.33 2.39
N ALA A 40 12.10 -10.58 1.08
CA ALA A 40 13.16 -11.34 0.40
C ALA A 40 14.55 -10.69 0.56
N VAL A 41 14.64 -9.36 0.46
CA VAL A 41 15.90 -8.62 0.67
C VAL A 41 16.38 -8.76 2.12
N ARG A 42 15.48 -8.58 3.10
CA ARG A 42 15.80 -8.74 4.53
C ARG A 42 16.26 -10.16 4.84
N SER A 43 15.60 -11.16 4.26
CA SER A 43 15.95 -12.57 4.38
C SER A 43 17.31 -12.93 3.76
N LEU A 44 17.70 -12.27 2.67
CA LEU A 44 18.95 -12.57 1.95
C LEU A 44 20.18 -11.86 2.53
N ILE A 45 20.05 -10.57 2.87
CA ILE A 45 21.19 -9.72 3.24
C ILE A 45 21.00 -8.97 4.57
N GLY A 46 19.95 -9.32 5.34
CA GLY A 46 19.68 -8.77 6.66
C GLY A 46 19.20 -7.31 6.66
N TRP A 47 18.97 -6.78 7.88
CA TRP A 47 18.60 -5.39 8.09
C TRP A 47 19.62 -4.37 7.55
N PRO A 48 20.95 -4.52 7.76
CA PRO A 48 21.93 -3.58 7.23
C PRO A 48 21.90 -3.50 5.69
N GLY A 49 21.75 -4.64 5.01
CA GLY A 49 21.63 -4.69 3.56
C GLY A 49 20.37 -4.01 3.05
N LEU A 50 19.22 -4.28 3.68
CA LEU A 50 17.95 -3.61 3.36
C LEU A 50 18.07 -2.09 3.53
N LEU A 51 18.64 -1.61 4.63
CA LEU A 51 18.82 -0.17 4.88
C LEU A 51 19.80 0.45 3.89
N GLY A 52 20.88 -0.24 3.52
CA GLY A 52 21.83 0.21 2.51
C GLY A 52 21.16 0.41 1.14
N VAL A 53 20.33 -0.53 0.71
CA VAL A 53 19.54 -0.40 -0.53
C VAL A 53 18.54 0.76 -0.43
N LEU A 54 17.82 0.87 0.69
CA LEU A 54 16.85 1.96 0.92
C LEU A 54 17.52 3.34 0.85
N VAL A 55 18.63 3.54 1.56
CA VAL A 55 19.39 4.80 1.54
C VAL A 55 19.91 5.09 0.13
N GLY A 56 20.41 4.07 -0.58
CA GLY A 56 20.83 4.20 -1.99
C GLY A 56 19.68 4.67 -2.90
N LEU A 57 18.50 4.07 -2.78
CA LEU A 57 17.32 4.47 -3.56
C LEU A 57 16.86 5.89 -3.22
N VAL A 58 16.88 6.27 -1.94
CA VAL A 58 16.57 7.65 -1.49
C VAL A 58 17.57 8.64 -2.09
N ALA A 59 18.87 8.34 -2.06
CA ALA A 59 19.89 9.20 -2.65
C ALA A 59 19.71 9.36 -4.17
N LEU A 60 19.46 8.26 -4.89
CA LEU A 60 19.21 8.29 -6.34
C LEU A 60 17.92 9.08 -6.69
N ALA A 61 16.87 8.92 -5.90
CA ALA A 61 15.64 9.68 -6.04
C ALA A 61 15.86 11.17 -5.75
N ALA A 62 16.66 11.51 -4.72
CA ALA A 62 17.02 12.88 -4.40
C ALA A 62 17.84 13.54 -5.52
N PHE A 63 18.82 12.85 -6.10
CA PHE A 63 19.57 13.37 -7.24
C PHE A 63 18.68 13.57 -8.48
N SER A 64 17.78 12.62 -8.76
CA SER A 64 16.82 12.74 -9.86
C SER A 64 15.84 13.90 -9.66
N LEU A 65 15.32 14.08 -8.45
CA LEU A 65 14.42 15.18 -8.10
C LEU A 65 15.13 16.54 -8.20
N SER A 66 16.37 16.61 -7.70
CA SER A 66 17.20 17.82 -7.76
C SER A 66 17.49 18.24 -9.20
N ALA A 67 17.77 17.27 -10.09
CA ALA A 67 17.98 17.53 -11.51
C ALA A 67 16.70 17.98 -12.25
N ARG A 68 15.52 17.67 -11.70
CA ARG A 68 14.19 18.00 -12.26
C ARG A 68 13.50 19.14 -11.50
N TRP A 69 14.17 19.79 -10.55
CA TRP A 69 13.55 20.72 -9.62
C TRP A 69 12.75 21.85 -10.29
N ALA A 70 13.25 22.36 -11.42
CA ALA A 70 12.63 23.45 -12.18
C ALA A 70 11.41 23.03 -13.00
N SER A 71 11.25 21.74 -13.32
CA SER A 71 10.10 21.23 -14.08
C SER A 71 8.97 20.71 -13.19
N ILE A 72 9.20 20.63 -11.88
CA ILE A 72 8.23 20.19 -10.90
C ILE A 72 7.42 21.39 -10.44
N ASP A 73 6.11 21.36 -10.65
CA ASP A 73 5.21 22.34 -10.08
C ASP A 73 4.97 22.00 -8.61
N TRP A 74 5.57 22.78 -7.71
CA TRP A 74 5.57 22.53 -6.26
C TRP A 74 4.23 22.82 -5.57
N HIS A 75 3.28 23.43 -6.27
CA HIS A 75 2.03 23.88 -5.66
C HIS A 75 1.05 22.73 -5.42
N GLY A 76 0.73 22.47 -4.14
CA GLY A 76 -0.30 21.50 -3.74
C GLY A 76 0.08 20.02 -3.93
N LEU A 77 1.37 19.72 -4.03
CA LEU A 77 1.88 18.37 -4.31
C LEU A 77 1.66 17.38 -3.16
N LEU A 78 1.78 17.84 -1.92
CA LEU A 78 1.64 17.01 -0.72
C LEU A 78 0.30 17.29 -0.04
N PRO A 79 -0.63 16.32 -0.04
CA PRO A 79 -1.84 16.41 0.75
C PRO A 79 -1.51 16.71 2.22
N ILE A 80 -2.14 17.74 2.79
CA ILE A 80 -1.99 18.11 4.20
C ILE A 80 -2.22 16.90 5.12
N SER A 81 -3.13 16.01 4.76
CA SER A 81 -3.41 14.78 5.51
C SER A 81 -2.18 13.86 5.67
N ILE A 82 -1.30 13.78 4.65
CA ILE A 82 -0.04 13.02 4.75
C ILE A 82 0.88 13.70 5.77
N MET A 83 1.04 15.02 5.65
CA MET A 83 1.90 15.80 6.55
C MET A 83 1.43 15.73 8.00
N VAL A 84 0.12 15.80 8.24
CA VAL A 84 -0.46 15.72 9.58
C VAL A 84 -0.19 14.35 10.20
N PHE A 85 -0.47 13.25 9.48
CA PHE A 85 -0.25 11.91 10.02
C PHE A 85 1.25 11.62 10.25
N VAL A 86 2.10 11.87 9.26
CA VAL A 86 3.56 11.64 9.37
C VAL A 86 4.18 12.56 10.42
N GLY A 87 3.73 13.82 10.50
CA GLY A 87 4.16 14.77 11.51
C GLY A 87 3.76 14.34 12.92
N TRP A 88 2.56 13.77 13.09
CA TRP A 88 2.11 13.21 14.36
C TRP A 88 2.93 11.97 14.77
N CYS A 89 3.22 11.06 13.83
CA CYS A 89 4.14 9.95 14.07
C CYS A 89 5.53 10.44 14.50
N ALA A 90 6.05 11.49 13.88
CA ALA A 90 7.33 12.09 14.28
C ALA A 90 7.26 12.77 15.65
N LEU A 91 6.17 13.48 15.97
CA LEU A 91 5.94 14.11 17.27
C LEU A 91 5.91 13.10 18.41
N SER A 92 5.55 11.84 18.13
CA SER A 92 5.53 10.78 19.14
C SER A 92 6.90 10.49 19.78
N LEU A 93 7.99 10.97 19.17
CA LEU A 93 9.32 11.02 19.80
C LEU A 93 9.34 11.77 21.13
N LEU A 94 8.41 12.70 21.35
CA LEU A 94 8.37 13.52 22.56
C LEU A 94 7.85 12.76 23.79
N TRP A 95 7.08 11.69 23.60
CA TRP A 95 6.46 10.93 24.71
C TRP A 95 6.72 9.42 24.67
N THR A 96 7.32 8.90 23.60
CA THR A 96 7.64 7.47 23.49
C THR A 96 8.56 6.98 24.60
N GLY A 97 8.33 5.76 25.08
CA GLY A 97 9.21 5.07 26.02
C GLY A 97 10.43 4.39 25.37
N TYR A 98 10.52 4.43 24.04
CA TYR A 98 11.53 3.74 23.22
C TYR A 98 12.03 4.66 22.09
N PRO A 99 12.78 5.73 22.43
CA PRO A 99 13.08 6.81 21.50
C PRO A 99 13.95 6.39 20.30
N PHE A 100 14.84 5.42 20.48
CA PHE A 100 15.72 4.97 19.39
C PHE A 100 14.95 4.19 18.32
N GLU A 101 14.05 3.32 18.76
CA GLU A 101 13.15 2.52 17.95
C GLU A 101 12.16 3.44 17.22
N THR A 102 11.56 4.40 17.93
CA THR A 102 10.67 5.40 17.31
C THR A 102 11.40 6.26 16.30
N LEU A 103 12.64 6.71 16.59
CA LEU A 103 13.42 7.51 15.62
C LEU A 103 13.70 6.70 14.36
N SER A 104 14.12 5.45 14.53
CA SER A 104 14.39 4.52 13.42
C SER A 104 13.13 4.28 12.59
N ALA A 105 11.98 4.06 13.23
CA ALA A 105 10.69 3.87 12.59
C ALA A 105 10.22 5.11 11.81
N VAL A 106 10.38 6.30 12.39
CA VAL A 106 10.05 7.57 11.73
C VAL A 106 10.94 7.79 10.51
N LEU A 107 12.25 7.57 10.62
CA LEU A 107 13.18 7.70 9.49
C LEU A 107 12.86 6.68 8.38
N TYR A 108 12.54 5.44 8.75
CA TYR A 108 12.13 4.41 7.81
C TYR A 108 10.84 4.80 7.07
N GLN A 109 9.82 5.28 7.80
CA GLN A 109 8.57 5.76 7.23
C GLN A 109 8.79 6.96 6.30
N LEU A 110 9.63 7.91 6.70
CA LEU A 110 9.99 9.09 5.91
C LEU A 110 10.72 8.70 4.62
N ALA A 111 11.60 7.69 4.65
CA ALA A 111 12.27 7.20 3.47
C ALA A 111 11.27 6.64 2.44
N PHE A 112 10.34 5.77 2.86
CA PHE A 112 9.28 5.27 1.96
C PHE A 112 8.32 6.39 1.52
N THR A 113 8.04 7.35 2.40
CA THR A 113 7.24 8.54 2.06
C THR A 113 7.89 9.34 0.94
N PHE A 114 9.19 9.60 1.05
CA PHE A 114 9.96 10.30 0.04
C PHE A 114 9.97 9.55 -1.30
N LEU A 115 10.17 8.22 -1.28
CA LEU A 115 10.15 7.39 -2.49
C LEU A 115 8.76 7.37 -3.16
N ALA A 116 7.67 7.29 -2.39
CA ALA A 116 6.31 7.36 -2.91
C ALA A 116 6.04 8.71 -3.59
N VAL A 117 6.42 9.80 -2.94
CA VAL A 117 6.28 11.16 -3.48
C VAL A 117 7.12 11.31 -4.74
N TYR A 118 8.37 10.83 -4.75
CA TYR A 118 9.22 10.83 -5.94
C TYR A 118 8.52 10.12 -7.12
N ILE A 119 8.01 8.90 -6.93
CA ILE A 119 7.30 8.17 -7.99
C ILE A 119 6.08 8.96 -8.47
N ALA A 120 5.28 9.48 -7.53
CA ALA A 120 4.06 10.22 -7.86
C ALA A 120 4.34 11.55 -8.60
N LEU A 121 5.51 12.15 -8.41
CA LEU A 121 5.93 13.36 -9.13
C LEU A 121 6.62 13.04 -10.46
N ALA A 122 7.44 12.00 -10.50
CA ALA A 122 8.30 11.70 -11.64
C ALA A 122 7.58 10.92 -12.76
N ARG A 123 6.47 10.24 -12.45
CA ARG A 123 5.78 9.30 -13.36
C ARG A 123 4.29 9.56 -13.47
N ASP A 124 3.73 9.39 -14.66
CA ASP A 124 2.28 9.43 -14.88
C ASP A 124 1.60 8.17 -14.32
N THR A 125 0.29 8.24 -14.05
CA THR A 125 -0.46 7.09 -13.49
C THR A 125 -0.32 5.84 -14.36
N ILE A 126 -0.34 5.98 -15.70
CA ILE A 126 -0.14 4.85 -16.62
C ILE A 126 1.25 4.23 -16.50
N GLN A 127 2.27 5.05 -16.29
CA GLN A 127 3.65 4.60 -16.15
C GLN A 127 3.88 3.90 -14.82
N ILE A 128 3.22 4.37 -13.74
CA ILE A 128 3.22 3.72 -12.43
C ILE A 128 2.55 2.36 -12.52
N VAL A 129 1.37 2.28 -13.14
CA VAL A 129 0.63 1.03 -13.34
C VAL A 129 1.46 0.01 -14.13
N ARG A 130 2.10 0.42 -15.23
CA ARG A 130 2.98 -0.46 -16.01
C ARG A 130 4.19 -0.93 -15.21
N ALA A 131 4.90 -0.02 -14.55
CA ALA A 131 6.06 -0.38 -13.72
C ALA A 131 5.67 -1.34 -12.58
N THR A 132 4.51 -1.12 -11.96
CA THR A 132 3.95 -2.02 -10.95
C THR A 132 3.63 -3.38 -11.56
N GLY A 133 3.00 -3.41 -12.73
CA GLY A 133 2.70 -4.66 -13.44
C GLY A 133 3.95 -5.47 -13.78
N ASP A 134 4.99 -4.83 -14.31
CA ASP A 134 6.24 -5.49 -14.67
C ASP A 134 6.95 -6.10 -13.44
N VAL A 135 7.01 -5.35 -12.33
CA VAL A 135 7.55 -5.84 -11.06
C VAL A 135 6.74 -7.03 -10.55
N LEU A 136 5.41 -6.92 -10.54
CA LEU A 136 4.54 -7.96 -9.99
C LEU A 136 4.55 -9.23 -10.84
N ARG A 137 4.64 -9.13 -12.17
CA ARG A 137 4.85 -10.31 -13.03
C ARG A 137 6.09 -11.07 -12.62
N PHE A 138 7.21 -10.36 -12.49
CA PHE A 138 8.48 -10.96 -12.09
C PHE A 138 8.37 -11.62 -10.71
N LEU A 139 7.85 -10.90 -9.71
CA LEU A 139 7.75 -11.41 -8.34
C LEU A 139 6.80 -12.61 -8.21
N LEU A 140 5.68 -12.63 -8.94
CA LEU A 140 4.77 -13.77 -8.94
C LEU A 140 5.40 -15.00 -9.62
N VAL A 141 6.05 -14.83 -10.78
CA VAL A 141 6.77 -15.92 -11.45
C VAL A 141 7.90 -16.45 -10.58
N ALA A 142 8.72 -15.57 -10.01
CA ALA A 142 9.83 -15.96 -9.13
C ALA A 142 9.32 -16.68 -7.87
N SER A 143 8.22 -16.22 -7.27
CA SER A 143 7.60 -16.87 -6.12
C SER A 143 7.14 -18.28 -6.44
N LEU A 144 6.40 -18.47 -7.54
CA LEU A 144 5.94 -19.80 -7.94
C LEU A 144 7.10 -20.72 -8.36
N ALA A 145 8.12 -20.18 -9.04
CA ALA A 145 9.30 -20.95 -9.41
C ALA A 145 10.06 -21.46 -8.18
N LEU A 146 10.23 -20.63 -7.15
CA LEU A 146 10.89 -21.04 -5.90
C LEU A 146 10.04 -22.04 -5.10
N GLU A 147 8.72 -21.91 -5.13
CA GLU A 147 7.81 -22.85 -4.49
C GLU A 147 7.83 -24.22 -5.19
N VAL A 148 7.82 -24.25 -6.53
CA VAL A 148 8.01 -25.48 -7.30
C VAL A 148 9.39 -26.09 -7.07
N LEU A 149 10.44 -25.27 -7.03
CA LEU A 149 11.79 -25.72 -6.73
C LEU A 149 11.87 -26.36 -5.33
N SER A 150 11.35 -25.67 -4.32
CA SER A 150 11.36 -26.11 -2.94
C SER A 150 10.51 -27.37 -2.73
N GLY A 151 9.29 -27.41 -3.26
CA GLY A 151 8.32 -28.45 -2.95
C GLY A 151 8.25 -29.63 -3.91
N LEU A 152 8.57 -29.46 -5.21
CA LEU A 152 8.52 -30.56 -6.19
C LEU A 152 9.89 -31.09 -6.56
N LEU A 153 10.90 -30.21 -6.67
CA LEU A 153 12.22 -30.60 -7.19
C LEU A 153 13.19 -30.99 -6.06
N LEU A 154 13.20 -30.23 -4.97
CA LEU A 154 14.12 -30.45 -3.85
C LEU A 154 13.47 -31.17 -2.67
N ASP A 155 12.14 -31.09 -2.51
CA ASP A 155 11.39 -31.56 -1.33
C ASP A 155 11.99 -31.06 0.00
N LEU A 156 12.42 -29.79 -0.01
CA LEU A 156 13.11 -29.15 1.11
C LEU A 156 12.61 -27.69 1.27
N PRO A 157 12.29 -27.24 2.50
CA PRO A 157 11.86 -25.88 2.74
C PRO A 157 13.02 -24.88 2.55
N ILE A 158 12.73 -23.72 1.96
CA ILE A 158 13.67 -22.60 1.91
C ILE A 158 13.41 -21.70 3.13
N ALA A 159 13.91 -22.16 4.27
CA ALA A 159 13.59 -21.59 5.59
C ALA A 159 13.90 -20.08 5.69
N PHE A 160 15.02 -19.61 5.13
CA PHE A 160 15.39 -18.19 5.21
C PHE A 160 14.42 -17.27 4.47
N LEU A 161 13.71 -17.76 3.44
CA LEU A 161 12.65 -17.01 2.74
C LEU A 161 11.26 -17.23 3.35
N GLY A 162 11.12 -18.19 4.28
CA GLY A 162 9.82 -18.61 4.81
C GLY A 162 8.99 -19.46 3.84
N ILE A 163 9.63 -20.07 2.83
CA ILE A 163 8.98 -20.97 1.87
C ILE A 163 8.96 -22.38 2.46
N GLN A 164 7.77 -22.95 2.59
CA GLN A 164 7.60 -24.27 3.23
C GLN A 164 7.72 -25.44 2.26
N GLY A 165 7.60 -25.21 0.94
CA GLY A 165 7.65 -26.28 -0.06
C GLY A 165 6.39 -27.14 -0.12
N ASN A 166 5.25 -26.66 0.38
CA ASN A 166 4.04 -27.46 0.49
C ASN A 166 3.27 -27.66 -0.82
N ILE A 167 3.77 -27.15 -1.94
CA ILE A 167 3.03 -27.15 -3.22
C ILE A 167 2.75 -28.58 -3.73
N ALA A 168 3.61 -29.57 -3.42
CA ALA A 168 3.39 -30.97 -3.80
C ALA A 168 2.22 -31.62 -3.04
N THR A 169 1.99 -31.22 -1.79
CA THR A 169 0.83 -31.64 -0.98
C THR A 169 -0.39 -30.73 -1.18
N LEU A 170 -0.32 -29.84 -2.19
CA LEU A 170 -1.27 -28.78 -2.44
C LEU A 170 -1.48 -27.86 -1.23
N GLY A 171 -0.53 -27.76 -0.31
CA GLY A 171 -0.63 -26.88 0.85
C GLY A 171 -0.52 -25.38 0.48
N PRO A 172 -0.73 -24.48 1.45
CA PRO A 172 -0.64 -23.04 1.24
C PRO A 172 0.76 -22.60 0.80
N VAL A 173 0.80 -21.70 -0.18
CA VAL A 173 2.01 -21.13 -0.78
C VAL A 173 2.26 -19.71 -0.23
N GLN A 174 3.52 -19.37 0.07
CA GLN A 174 3.95 -18.08 0.64
C GLN A 174 4.78 -17.23 -0.33
N GLY A 175 5.45 -17.86 -1.30
CA GLY A 175 6.31 -17.18 -2.25
C GLY A 175 7.44 -16.37 -1.60
N LEU A 176 7.87 -15.31 -2.26
CA LEU A 176 8.94 -14.40 -1.80
C LEU A 176 8.52 -13.47 -0.63
N PHE A 177 7.30 -13.59 -0.12
CA PHE A 177 6.71 -12.63 0.82
C PHE A 177 6.62 -13.15 2.25
N GLY A 178 7.06 -14.39 2.49
CA GLY A 178 7.15 -14.99 3.83
C GLY A 178 5.83 -15.43 4.46
N SER A 179 4.68 -14.93 3.98
CA SER A 179 3.36 -15.38 4.45
C SER A 179 2.35 -15.52 3.33
N ARG A 180 1.40 -16.46 3.51
CA ARG A 180 0.29 -16.70 2.58
C ARG A 180 -0.62 -15.47 2.43
N ASN A 181 -0.81 -14.69 3.50
CA ASN A 181 -1.67 -13.51 3.46
C ASN A 181 -1.02 -12.38 2.66
N LEU A 182 0.29 -12.17 2.83
CA LEU A 182 1.05 -11.21 2.02
C LEU A 182 1.10 -11.61 0.55
N PHE A 183 1.37 -12.88 0.27
CA PHE A 183 1.39 -13.36 -1.12
C PHE A 183 0.02 -13.22 -1.81
N GLY A 184 -1.07 -13.50 -1.07
CA GLY A 184 -2.42 -13.30 -1.58
C GLY A 184 -2.76 -11.82 -1.79
N LEU A 185 -2.36 -10.93 -0.88
CA LEU A 185 -2.52 -9.49 -1.04
C LEU A 185 -1.79 -8.99 -2.29
N VAL A 186 -0.53 -9.41 -2.47
CA VAL A 186 0.27 -9.02 -3.64
C VAL A 186 -0.32 -9.61 -4.93
N SER A 187 -0.83 -10.84 -4.90
CA SER A 187 -1.53 -11.46 -6.04
C SER A 187 -2.79 -10.69 -6.44
N LEU A 188 -3.54 -10.15 -5.46
CA LEU A 188 -4.71 -9.31 -5.74
C LEU A 188 -4.34 -7.93 -6.28
N ILE A 189 -3.31 -7.28 -5.71
CA ILE A 189 -2.76 -6.03 -6.24
C ILE A 189 -2.30 -6.24 -7.68
N ALA A 190 -1.64 -7.36 -7.97
CA ALA A 190 -1.21 -7.75 -9.31
C ALA A 190 -2.43 -7.97 -10.24
N GLY A 191 -3.43 -8.71 -9.80
CA GLY A 191 -4.66 -8.95 -10.56
C GLY A 191 -5.36 -7.65 -10.97
N VAL A 192 -5.56 -6.72 -10.04
CA VAL A 192 -6.13 -5.39 -10.33
C VAL A 192 -5.25 -4.64 -11.32
N THR A 193 -3.94 -4.64 -11.11
CA THR A 193 -2.97 -3.95 -11.99
C THR A 193 -3.01 -4.51 -13.41
N PHE A 194 -3.00 -5.84 -13.57
CA PHE A 194 -3.03 -6.52 -14.87
C PHE A 194 -4.35 -6.31 -15.62
N VAL A 195 -5.49 -6.29 -14.91
CA VAL A 195 -6.79 -5.95 -15.51
C VAL A 195 -6.76 -4.52 -16.05
N VAL A 196 -6.21 -3.56 -15.29
CA VAL A 196 -6.08 -2.17 -15.76
C VAL A 196 -5.12 -2.05 -16.94
N GLU A 197 -3.99 -2.76 -16.95
CA GLU A 197 -3.06 -2.78 -18.08
C GLU A 197 -3.71 -3.35 -19.35
N LEU A 198 -4.45 -4.45 -19.23
CA LEU A 198 -5.16 -5.06 -20.35
C LEU A 198 -6.25 -4.12 -20.88
N ARG A 199 -7.04 -3.51 -20.00
CA ARG A 199 -8.13 -2.59 -20.38
C ARG A 199 -7.63 -1.26 -20.93
N SER A 200 -6.47 -0.79 -20.48
CA SER A 200 -5.80 0.40 -21.03
C SER A 200 -4.99 0.11 -22.30
N ARG A 201 -4.98 -1.15 -22.78
CA ARG A 201 -4.17 -1.60 -23.93
C ARG A 201 -2.69 -1.26 -23.77
N SER A 202 -2.20 -1.34 -22.54
CA SER A 202 -0.81 -1.06 -22.20
C SER A 202 0.15 -2.19 -22.54
N VAL A 203 -0.38 -3.40 -22.60
CA VAL A 203 0.35 -4.63 -22.88
C VAL A 203 -0.41 -5.44 -23.95
N PRO A 204 0.29 -6.31 -24.71
CA PRO A 204 -0.36 -7.26 -25.60
C PRO A 204 -1.41 -8.11 -24.87
N ARG A 205 -2.48 -8.46 -25.57
CA ARG A 205 -3.61 -9.22 -24.99
C ARG A 205 -3.17 -10.56 -24.39
N SER A 206 -2.24 -11.27 -25.04
CA SER A 206 -1.69 -12.53 -24.55
C SER A 206 -0.98 -12.37 -23.21
N ILE A 207 -0.10 -11.37 -23.10
CA ILE A 207 0.62 -11.06 -21.86
C ILE A 207 -0.36 -10.63 -20.78
N GLY A 208 -1.33 -9.76 -21.09
CA GLY A 208 -2.32 -9.31 -20.13
C GLY A 208 -3.18 -10.46 -19.58
N VAL A 209 -3.73 -11.31 -20.44
CA VAL A 209 -4.54 -12.47 -20.03
C VAL A 209 -3.69 -13.48 -19.25
N GLY A 210 -2.47 -13.79 -19.72
CA GLY A 210 -1.55 -14.68 -19.02
C GLY A 210 -1.17 -14.15 -17.63
N SER A 211 -0.97 -12.83 -17.49
CA SER A 211 -0.67 -12.20 -16.20
C SER A 211 -1.87 -12.28 -15.24
N ILE A 212 -3.10 -12.06 -15.73
CA ILE A 212 -4.32 -12.21 -14.93
C ILE A 212 -4.49 -13.67 -14.47
N ALA A 213 -4.26 -14.63 -15.36
CA ALA A 213 -4.29 -16.06 -15.02
C ALA A 213 -3.23 -16.41 -13.97
N LEU A 214 -2.01 -15.89 -14.11
CA LEU A 214 -0.93 -16.05 -13.14
C LEU A 214 -1.32 -15.52 -11.75
N ALA A 215 -1.88 -14.30 -11.68
CA ALA A 215 -2.34 -13.71 -10.42
C ALA A 215 -3.49 -14.51 -9.79
N GLY A 216 -4.45 -14.98 -10.60
CA GLY A 216 -5.54 -15.82 -10.13
C GLY A 216 -5.06 -17.17 -9.60
N PHE A 217 -4.13 -17.81 -10.31
CA PHE A 217 -3.52 -19.07 -9.89
C PHE A 217 -2.72 -18.90 -8.59
N ALA A 218 -1.88 -17.87 -8.49
CA ALA A 218 -1.15 -17.54 -7.27
C ALA A 218 -2.08 -17.31 -6.07
N LEU A 219 -3.17 -16.55 -6.27
CA LEU A 219 -4.17 -16.31 -5.24
C LEU A 219 -4.82 -17.62 -4.74
N LEU A 220 -5.19 -18.52 -5.65
CA LEU A 220 -5.79 -19.81 -5.29
C LEU A 220 -4.83 -20.69 -4.46
N LEU A 221 -3.55 -20.68 -4.81
CA LEU A 221 -2.52 -21.44 -4.08
C LEU A 221 -2.25 -20.92 -2.66
N THR A 222 -2.56 -19.65 -2.37
CA THR A 222 -2.38 -19.10 -1.02
C THR A 222 -3.30 -19.73 0.01
N ARG A 223 -4.46 -20.25 -0.41
CA ARG A 223 -5.51 -20.82 0.45
C ARG A 223 -5.84 -19.91 1.66
N SER A 224 -5.82 -18.59 1.48
CA SER A 224 -6.11 -17.62 2.54
C SER A 224 -7.59 -17.20 2.51
N PRO A 225 -8.41 -17.52 3.54
CA PRO A 225 -9.80 -17.08 3.62
C PRO A 225 -9.93 -15.56 3.64
N VAL A 226 -9.00 -14.87 4.31
CA VAL A 226 -8.96 -13.40 4.37
C VAL A 226 -8.85 -12.82 2.96
N MET A 227 -7.96 -13.38 2.13
CA MET A 227 -7.74 -12.88 0.77
C MET A 227 -8.92 -13.17 -0.16
N LEU A 228 -9.67 -14.26 0.05
CA LEU A 228 -10.92 -14.51 -0.68
C LEU A 228 -11.99 -13.46 -0.35
N VAL A 229 -12.13 -13.09 0.92
CA VAL A 229 -13.04 -12.00 1.34
C VAL A 229 -12.59 -10.68 0.72
N VAL A 230 -11.29 -10.34 0.77
CA VAL A 230 -10.75 -9.14 0.13
C VAL A 230 -11.04 -9.13 -1.38
N ALA A 231 -10.84 -10.26 -2.07
CA ALA A 231 -11.13 -10.41 -3.49
C ALA A 231 -12.60 -10.11 -3.82
N LEU A 232 -13.53 -10.58 -2.97
CA LEU A 232 -14.96 -10.31 -3.11
C LEU A 232 -15.26 -8.81 -3.01
N PHE A 233 -14.76 -8.13 -1.98
CA PHE A 233 -14.98 -6.68 -1.81
C PHE A 233 -14.43 -5.87 -2.99
N VAL A 234 -13.28 -6.27 -3.52
CA VAL A 234 -12.66 -5.62 -4.68
C VAL A 234 -13.45 -5.89 -5.96
N GLY A 235 -13.98 -7.10 -6.14
CA GLY A 235 -14.90 -7.44 -7.21
C GLY A 235 -16.17 -6.59 -7.18
N VAL A 236 -16.77 -6.42 -5.99
CA VAL A 236 -17.93 -5.55 -5.76
C VAL A 236 -17.58 -4.09 -6.07
N ALA A 237 -16.44 -3.59 -5.60
CA ALA A 237 -16.00 -2.23 -5.88
C ALA A 237 -15.73 -1.99 -7.38
N ALA A 238 -15.11 -2.96 -8.06
CA ALA A 238 -14.87 -2.91 -9.50
C ALA A 238 -16.19 -2.92 -10.29
N LEU A 239 -17.15 -3.73 -9.86
CA LEU A 239 -18.50 -3.73 -10.42
C LEU A 239 -19.17 -2.38 -10.21
N ALA A 240 -19.17 -1.84 -8.99
CA ALA A 240 -19.73 -0.53 -8.68
C ALA A 240 -19.14 0.58 -9.57
N LEU A 241 -17.81 0.61 -9.75
CA LEU A 241 -17.15 1.55 -10.67
C LEU A 241 -17.54 1.32 -12.13
N TYR A 242 -17.73 0.06 -12.55
CA TYR A 242 -18.21 -0.27 -13.87
C TYR A 242 -19.61 0.34 -14.11
N TRP A 243 -20.58 0.11 -13.22
CA TRP A 243 -21.92 0.70 -13.33
C TRP A 243 -21.89 2.22 -13.32
N LEU A 244 -21.13 2.81 -12.40
CA LEU A 244 -21.05 4.26 -12.25
C LEU A 244 -20.48 4.95 -13.51
N ARG A 245 -19.52 4.31 -14.17
CA ARG A 245 -18.91 4.81 -15.42
C ARG A 245 -19.83 4.66 -16.64
N HIS A 246 -20.78 3.73 -16.63
CA HIS A 246 -21.77 3.56 -17.70
C HIS A 246 -23.03 4.39 -17.49
N THR A 247 -23.20 5.01 -16.32
CA THR A 247 -24.36 5.84 -16.01
C THR A 247 -24.15 7.29 -16.50
N PRO A 248 -25.18 7.94 -17.10
CA PRO A 248 -25.15 9.36 -17.44
C PRO A 248 -24.86 10.24 -16.22
N ALA A 249 -24.20 11.39 -16.43
CA ALA A 249 -23.70 12.25 -15.36
C ALA A 249 -24.80 12.69 -14.35
N GLU A 250 -26.02 12.91 -14.85
CA GLU A 250 -27.18 13.36 -14.07
C GLU A 250 -27.62 12.38 -12.96
N GLY A 251 -27.46 11.07 -13.18
CA GLY A 251 -27.83 10.02 -12.21
C GLY A 251 -26.71 9.52 -11.33
N ARG A 252 -25.46 9.97 -11.54
CA ARG A 252 -24.28 9.40 -10.85
C ARG A 252 -24.26 9.67 -9.35
N TRP A 253 -24.70 10.85 -8.92
CA TRP A 253 -24.72 11.21 -7.51
C TRP A 253 -25.70 10.33 -6.72
N ILE A 254 -26.84 9.97 -7.33
CA ILE A 254 -27.82 9.05 -6.75
C ILE A 254 -27.20 7.67 -6.56
N LEU A 255 -26.51 7.15 -7.58
CA LEU A 255 -25.82 5.86 -7.46
C LEU A 255 -24.68 5.90 -6.43
N GLN A 256 -23.94 7.00 -6.32
CA GLN A 256 -22.91 7.14 -5.29
C GLN A 256 -23.50 7.12 -3.87
N ILE A 257 -24.62 7.81 -3.65
CA ILE A 257 -25.35 7.77 -2.37
C ILE A 257 -25.90 6.36 -2.12
N GLY A 258 -26.51 5.73 -3.14
CA GLY A 258 -27.01 4.36 -3.04
C GLY A 258 -25.90 3.37 -2.68
N LEU A 259 -24.73 3.48 -3.30
CA LEU A 259 -23.55 2.69 -2.97
C LEU A 259 -23.06 2.95 -1.54
N LEU A 260 -23.05 4.21 -1.10
CA LEU A 260 -22.66 4.57 0.26
C LEU A 260 -23.62 3.96 1.29
N ILE A 261 -24.94 4.12 1.09
CA ILE A 261 -25.97 3.56 1.97
C ILE A 261 -25.87 2.03 1.98
N THR A 262 -25.76 1.40 0.80
CA THR A 262 -25.65 -0.06 0.70
C THR A 262 -24.40 -0.58 1.41
N SER A 263 -23.27 0.12 1.25
CA SER A 263 -22.02 -0.23 1.94
C SER A 263 -22.13 -0.06 3.45
N ALA A 264 -22.80 1.00 3.92
CA ALA A 264 -23.06 1.22 5.34
C ALA A 264 -23.96 0.13 5.93
N VAL A 265 -25.06 -0.22 5.25
CA VAL A 265 -25.97 -1.30 5.65
C VAL A 265 -25.25 -2.65 5.67
N ALA A 266 -24.48 -2.97 4.63
CA ALA A 266 -23.68 -4.20 4.58
C ALA A 266 -22.63 -4.25 5.71
N GLY A 267 -21.99 -3.13 6.03
CA GLY A 267 -21.07 -3.01 7.15
C GLY A 267 -21.74 -3.26 8.49
N ILE A 268 -22.93 -2.68 8.73
CA ILE A 268 -23.73 -2.90 9.94
C ILE A 268 -24.16 -4.37 10.04
N ALA A 269 -24.68 -4.94 8.95
CA ALA A 269 -25.08 -6.35 8.90
C ALA A 269 -23.91 -7.29 9.19
N GLY A 270 -22.73 -7.02 8.61
CA GLY A 270 -21.50 -7.77 8.86
C GLY A 270 -21.03 -7.65 10.32
N PHE A 271 -21.14 -6.47 10.93
CA PHE A 271 -20.80 -6.27 12.34
C PHE A 271 -21.73 -7.04 13.28
N ILE A 272 -23.03 -7.08 12.99
CA ILE A 272 -24.00 -7.85 13.77
C ILE A 272 -23.74 -9.36 13.59
N ALA A 273 -23.49 -9.80 12.35
CA ALA A 273 -23.25 -11.20 12.01
C ALA A 273 -21.84 -11.70 12.37
N ARG A 274 -20.95 -10.85 12.92
CA ARG A 274 -19.53 -11.17 13.11
C ARG A 274 -19.28 -12.47 13.87
N ALA A 275 -20.03 -12.72 14.95
CA ALA A 275 -19.88 -13.92 15.77
C ALA A 275 -20.21 -15.17 14.96
N ARG A 276 -21.30 -15.11 14.18
CA ARG A 276 -21.74 -16.21 13.31
C ARG A 276 -20.79 -16.44 12.14
N ILE A 277 -20.23 -15.38 11.56
CA ILE A 277 -19.22 -15.48 10.51
C ILE A 277 -17.96 -16.17 11.05
N THR A 278 -17.51 -15.80 12.24
CA THR A 278 -16.35 -16.44 12.90
C THR A 278 -16.60 -17.92 13.20
N GLU A 279 -17.80 -18.29 13.66
CA GLU A 279 -18.20 -19.69 13.88
C GLU A 279 -18.23 -20.49 12.56
N LEU A 280 -18.83 -19.93 11.51
CA LEU A 280 -18.94 -20.58 10.19
C LEU A 280 -17.59 -20.76 9.50
N LEU A 281 -16.63 -19.86 9.77
CA LEU A 281 -15.26 -19.95 9.28
C LEU A 281 -14.40 -20.95 10.08
N ASN A 282 -14.99 -21.63 11.08
CA ASN A 282 -14.32 -22.58 11.98
C ASN A 282 -12.97 -22.03 12.43
N ALA A 283 -12.99 -20.82 12.96
CA ALA A 283 -11.81 -19.99 13.17
C ALA A 283 -10.91 -20.64 14.23
N GLY A 284 -9.99 -21.50 13.78
CA GLY A 284 -9.07 -22.27 14.61
C GLY A 284 -8.04 -21.39 15.34
N SER A 285 -6.91 -22.00 15.71
CA SER A 285 -5.85 -21.38 16.54
C SER A 285 -5.34 -20.00 16.07
N GLU A 286 -5.47 -19.65 14.78
CA GLU A 286 -5.02 -18.34 14.26
C GLU A 286 -5.94 -17.18 14.68
N PHE A 287 -7.25 -17.42 14.80
CA PHE A 287 -8.18 -16.39 15.27
C PHE A 287 -8.07 -16.18 16.77
N GLU A 288 -7.85 -17.26 17.53
CA GLU A 288 -7.63 -17.19 18.97
C GLU A 288 -6.40 -16.31 19.30
N VAL A 289 -5.27 -16.51 18.60
CA VAL A 289 -4.08 -15.67 18.74
C VAL A 289 -4.39 -14.19 18.45
N ARG A 290 -5.11 -13.89 17.37
CA ARG A 290 -5.53 -12.51 17.02
C ARG A 290 -6.45 -11.90 18.07
N SER A 291 -7.42 -12.67 18.57
CA SER A 291 -8.36 -12.21 19.60
C SER A 291 -7.63 -11.85 20.89
N THR A 292 -6.71 -12.72 21.34
CA THR A 292 -5.86 -12.46 22.51
C THR A 292 -5.00 -11.22 22.29
N LEU A 293 -4.31 -11.12 21.14
CA LEU A 293 -3.51 -9.95 20.79
C LEU A 293 -4.34 -8.65 20.86
N TRP A 294 -5.49 -8.61 20.20
CA TRP A 294 -6.34 -7.42 20.15
C TRP A 294 -6.92 -7.05 21.51
N SER A 295 -7.30 -8.03 22.34
CA SER A 295 -7.77 -7.76 23.69
C SER A 295 -6.70 -7.10 24.57
N GLU A 296 -5.45 -7.56 24.45
CA GLU A 296 -4.32 -6.98 25.18
C GLU A 296 -3.92 -5.61 24.63
N MET A 297 -3.93 -5.41 23.31
CA MET A 297 -3.74 -4.09 22.70
C MET A 297 -4.80 -3.09 23.18
N TRP A 298 -6.07 -3.50 23.27
CA TRP A 298 -7.12 -2.65 23.83
C TRP A 298 -6.90 -2.36 25.31
N ARG A 299 -6.51 -3.36 26.10
CA ARG A 299 -6.24 -3.19 27.54
C ARG A 299 -5.13 -2.17 27.77
N LEU A 300 -4.01 -2.30 27.06
CA LEU A 300 -2.83 -1.43 27.17
C LEU A 300 -3.02 -0.09 26.48
N GLY A 301 -3.76 -0.02 25.37
CA GLY A 301 -4.05 1.23 24.66
C GLY A 301 -4.87 2.22 25.50
N ARG A 302 -5.61 1.75 26.50
CA ARG A 302 -6.32 2.63 27.46
C ARG A 302 -5.39 3.42 28.38
N LEU A 303 -4.11 3.05 28.48
CA LEU A 303 -3.13 3.78 29.29
C LEU A 303 -2.66 5.07 28.59
N HIS A 304 -2.65 5.09 27.24
CA HIS A 304 -2.29 6.25 26.42
C HIS A 304 -3.35 6.50 25.32
N PRO A 305 -4.59 6.84 25.69
CA PRO A 305 -5.73 6.81 24.76
C PRO A 305 -5.68 7.88 23.67
N LEU A 306 -5.07 9.04 23.94
CA LEU A 306 -5.04 10.16 22.99
C LEU A 306 -3.78 10.15 22.13
N GLU A 307 -2.63 9.96 22.75
CA GLU A 307 -1.29 10.07 22.17
C GLU A 307 -0.69 8.74 21.72
N GLY A 308 -1.10 7.61 22.31
CA GLY A 308 -0.53 6.29 22.03
C GLY A 308 0.87 6.08 22.61
N TRP A 309 1.43 4.88 22.42
CA TRP A 309 2.71 4.48 23.02
C TRP A 309 3.96 5.06 22.35
N GLY A 310 3.85 5.64 21.16
CA GLY A 310 4.97 5.97 20.28
C GLY A 310 4.87 5.26 18.93
N TRP A 311 5.25 5.94 17.84
CA TRP A 311 5.34 5.29 16.54
C TRP A 311 6.49 4.28 16.52
N ALA A 312 6.21 3.05 16.17
CA ALA A 312 7.19 1.97 15.98
C ALA A 312 7.21 1.45 14.54
N GLY A 313 6.15 1.68 13.75
CA GLY A 313 6.03 1.11 12.41
C GLY A 313 6.01 -0.42 12.48
N LEU A 314 7.12 -1.06 12.10
CA LEU A 314 7.36 -2.48 12.36
C LEU A 314 7.72 -2.66 13.83
N TRP A 315 6.98 -3.49 14.55
CA TRP A 315 7.12 -3.61 15.99
C TRP A 315 8.51 -4.15 16.39
N PRO A 316 9.24 -3.47 17.29
CA PRO A 316 10.51 -3.94 17.80
C PRO A 316 10.28 -5.12 18.76
N ALA A 317 11.12 -6.14 18.65
CA ALA A 317 11.13 -7.26 19.58
C ALA A 317 11.67 -6.81 20.95
N GLN A 318 11.18 -7.42 22.03
CA GLN A 318 11.70 -7.27 23.40
C GLN A 318 11.62 -5.85 24.01
N VAL A 319 10.85 -4.94 23.40
CA VAL A 319 10.64 -3.57 23.91
C VAL A 319 9.21 -3.42 24.38
N THR A 320 8.98 -2.91 25.60
CA THR A 320 7.62 -2.66 26.11
C THR A 320 6.94 -1.53 25.31
N PRO A 321 5.68 -1.70 24.87
CA PRO A 321 4.75 -2.79 25.19
C PRO A 321 4.77 -3.99 24.24
N TYR A 322 5.53 -3.95 23.14
CA TYR A 322 5.55 -4.99 22.10
C TYR A 322 6.07 -6.35 22.61
N GLY A 323 7.17 -6.36 23.38
CA GLY A 323 7.69 -7.58 23.99
C GLY A 323 6.71 -8.24 24.97
N TRP A 324 5.83 -7.46 25.61
CA TRP A 324 4.75 -8.00 26.43
C TRP A 324 3.68 -8.70 25.58
N LEU A 325 3.32 -8.11 24.44
CA LEU A 325 2.37 -8.72 23.51
C LEU A 325 2.91 -10.05 22.97
N ASP A 326 4.19 -10.11 22.63
CA ASP A 326 4.86 -11.35 22.20
C ASP A 326 4.82 -12.42 23.31
N PHE A 327 5.08 -12.02 24.56
CA PHE A 327 5.03 -12.91 25.71
C PHE A 327 3.63 -13.50 25.95
N VAL A 328 2.58 -12.68 25.92
CA VAL A 328 1.20 -13.14 26.19
C VAL A 328 0.65 -14.01 25.06
N THR A 329 0.99 -13.69 23.82
CA THR A 329 0.53 -14.45 22.65
C THR A 329 1.41 -15.67 22.33
N GLY A 330 2.59 -15.78 22.96
CA GLY A 330 3.55 -16.87 22.76
C GLY A 330 4.17 -16.89 21.35
N ARG A 331 4.13 -15.77 20.62
CA ARG A 331 4.66 -15.62 19.25
C ARG A 331 5.18 -14.21 19.04
N GLU A 332 6.22 -14.08 18.21
CA GLU A 332 6.72 -12.78 17.80
C GLU A 332 5.77 -12.12 16.79
N HIS A 333 5.41 -10.86 17.04
CA HIS A 333 4.56 -10.06 16.18
C HIS A 333 5.32 -8.86 15.63
N ALA A 334 5.36 -8.73 14.30
CA ALA A 334 5.89 -7.54 13.64
C ALA A 334 4.85 -6.42 13.51
N SER A 335 3.58 -6.67 13.86
CA SER A 335 2.47 -5.72 13.79
C SER A 335 1.24 -6.18 14.58
N GLY A 336 0.25 -5.30 14.72
CA GLY A 336 -1.02 -5.58 15.40
C GLY A 336 -2.03 -6.44 14.62
N LEU A 337 -1.69 -6.90 13.42
CA LEU A 337 -2.59 -7.68 12.54
C LEU A 337 -3.96 -7.00 12.29
N ASN A 338 -3.99 -5.67 12.41
CA ASN A 338 -5.14 -4.80 12.15
C ASN A 338 -4.62 -3.37 12.16
N ALA A 339 -4.52 -2.75 10.97
CA ALA A 339 -3.88 -1.44 10.85
C ALA A 339 -4.56 -0.35 11.70
N PHE A 340 -5.88 -0.38 11.85
CA PHE A 340 -6.60 0.67 12.59
C PHE A 340 -6.33 0.56 14.09
N LEU A 341 -6.39 -0.65 14.63
CA LEU A 341 -6.05 -0.90 16.03
C LEU A 341 -4.56 -0.64 16.29
N ASP A 342 -3.71 -0.98 15.34
CA ASP A 342 -2.26 -0.76 15.39
C ASP A 342 -1.93 0.74 15.40
N VAL A 343 -2.52 1.55 14.52
CA VAL A 343 -2.36 3.02 14.58
C VAL A 343 -2.88 3.59 15.89
N TYR A 344 -4.05 3.17 16.36
CA TYR A 344 -4.58 3.61 17.66
C TYR A 344 -3.62 3.26 18.81
N PHE A 345 -3.06 2.05 18.79
CA PHE A 345 -2.13 1.60 19.81
C PHE A 345 -0.82 2.41 19.80
N GLN A 346 -0.25 2.63 18.61
CA GLN A 346 1.03 3.33 18.47
C GLN A 346 0.90 4.84 18.69
N VAL A 347 -0.09 5.51 18.09
CA VAL A 347 -0.16 6.98 18.05
C VAL A 347 -1.51 7.55 18.50
N GLY A 348 -2.32 6.74 19.18
CA GLY A 348 -3.52 7.14 19.91
C GLY A 348 -4.69 7.54 19.01
N LEU A 349 -5.75 8.04 19.65
CA LEU A 349 -6.95 8.52 18.95
C LEU A 349 -6.62 9.64 17.94
N VAL A 350 -5.69 10.55 18.28
CA VAL A 350 -5.31 11.65 17.38
C VAL A 350 -4.67 11.11 16.10
N GLY A 351 -3.72 10.17 16.23
CA GLY A 351 -3.08 9.53 15.09
C GLY A 351 -4.06 8.68 14.27
N LEU A 352 -4.98 7.97 14.93
CA LEU A 352 -6.04 7.22 14.25
C LEU A 352 -6.94 8.14 13.41
N LEU A 353 -7.42 9.25 13.96
CA LEU A 353 -8.25 10.20 13.23
C LEU A 353 -7.50 10.83 12.05
N ALA A 354 -6.21 11.16 12.24
CA ALA A 354 -5.35 11.64 11.16
C ALA A 354 -5.16 10.60 10.04
N PHE A 355 -4.98 9.33 10.41
CA PHE A 355 -4.88 8.22 9.45
C PHE A 355 -6.18 7.98 8.70
N LEU A 356 -7.32 7.96 9.40
CA LEU A 356 -8.64 7.83 8.79
C LEU A 356 -8.93 9.00 7.84
N ALA A 357 -8.55 10.22 8.20
CA ALA A 357 -8.66 11.37 7.31
C ALA A 357 -7.77 11.21 6.07
N LEU A 358 -6.53 10.74 6.22
CA LEU A 358 -5.63 10.46 5.11
C LEU A 358 -6.23 9.44 4.13
N VAL A 359 -6.61 8.27 4.63
CA VAL A 359 -7.11 7.19 3.77
C VAL A 359 -8.49 7.53 3.21
N GLY A 360 -9.38 8.13 4.02
CA GLY A 360 -10.70 8.57 3.58
C GLY A 360 -10.65 9.62 2.48
N LEU A 361 -9.79 10.64 2.61
CA LEU A 361 -9.60 11.66 1.58
C LEU A 361 -8.95 11.08 0.31
N ALA A 362 -7.98 10.18 0.45
CA ALA A 362 -7.36 9.50 -0.69
C ALA A 362 -8.39 8.64 -1.44
N PHE A 363 -9.18 7.85 -0.71
CA PHE A 363 -10.23 7.01 -1.27
C PHE A 363 -11.31 7.84 -1.95
N TRP A 364 -11.89 8.82 -1.26
CA TRP A 364 -12.93 9.69 -1.81
C TRP A 364 -12.47 10.38 -3.09
N ARG A 365 -11.29 11.02 -3.08
CA ARG A 365 -10.76 11.74 -4.25
C ARG A 365 -10.49 10.78 -5.41
N SER A 366 -9.88 9.62 -5.15
CA SER A 366 -9.56 8.64 -6.18
C SER A 366 -10.83 7.99 -6.77
N TRP A 367 -11.84 7.74 -5.94
CA TRP A 367 -13.13 7.19 -6.35
C TRP A 367 -13.86 8.14 -7.31
N LEU A 368 -13.96 9.42 -6.95
CA LEU A 368 -14.56 10.41 -7.83
C LEU A 368 -13.74 10.57 -9.12
N LEU A 369 -12.41 10.60 -9.02
CA LEU A 369 -11.53 10.70 -10.19
C LEU A 369 -11.73 9.54 -11.18
N ALA A 370 -11.90 8.32 -10.67
CA ALA A 370 -12.18 7.13 -11.47
C ALA A 370 -13.58 7.13 -12.09
N SER A 371 -14.54 7.76 -11.42
CA SER A 371 -15.92 7.88 -11.89
C SER A 371 -16.06 8.94 -12.99
N ASP A 372 -15.35 10.05 -12.84
CA ASP A 372 -15.46 11.21 -13.72
C ASP A 372 -14.59 11.06 -14.98
N LYS A 373 -13.38 10.52 -14.85
CA LYS A 373 -12.40 10.49 -15.95
C LYS A 373 -12.57 9.28 -16.87
N ARG A 374 -12.56 9.54 -18.18
CA ARG A 374 -12.68 8.51 -19.23
C ARG A 374 -11.56 7.47 -19.23
N PRO A 375 -10.27 7.80 -19.02
CA PRO A 375 -9.22 6.77 -19.02
C PRO A 375 -9.41 5.75 -17.90
N VAL A 376 -9.38 4.45 -18.23
CA VAL A 376 -9.57 3.34 -17.27
C VAL A 376 -8.46 3.29 -16.21
N VAL A 377 -7.30 3.88 -16.50
CA VAL A 377 -6.15 3.97 -15.59
C VAL A 377 -6.53 4.57 -14.23
N TYR A 378 -7.47 5.51 -14.20
CA TYR A 378 -7.91 6.15 -12.96
C TYR A 378 -8.66 5.18 -12.02
N VAL A 379 -9.15 4.05 -12.51
CA VAL A 379 -9.78 2.98 -11.72
C VAL A 379 -8.75 2.23 -10.85
N TRP A 380 -7.47 2.25 -11.20
CA TRP A 380 -6.42 1.56 -10.45
C TRP A 380 -6.33 2.05 -9.00
N SER A 381 -6.16 3.36 -8.78
CA SER A 381 -5.99 3.92 -7.44
C SER A 381 -7.12 3.59 -6.44
N PRO A 382 -8.42 3.80 -6.74
CA PRO A 382 -9.46 3.44 -5.79
C PRO A 382 -9.53 1.94 -5.53
N LEU A 383 -9.30 1.07 -6.53
CA LEU A 383 -9.30 -0.38 -6.31
C LEU A 383 -8.11 -0.84 -5.45
N ILE A 384 -6.93 -0.26 -5.64
CA ILE A 384 -5.78 -0.48 -4.75
C ILE A 384 -6.10 0.01 -3.33
N LEU A 385 -6.76 1.16 -3.17
CA LEU A 385 -7.15 1.65 -1.85
C LEU A 385 -8.21 0.76 -1.19
N VAL A 386 -9.17 0.20 -1.94
CA VAL A 386 -10.11 -0.80 -1.41
C VAL A 386 -9.35 -2.05 -0.95
N LEU A 387 -8.42 -2.55 -1.77
CA LEU A 387 -7.56 -3.69 -1.39
C LEU A 387 -6.84 -3.44 -0.07
N LEU A 388 -6.16 -2.29 0.05
CA LEU A 388 -5.41 -1.92 1.24
C LEU A 388 -6.35 -1.73 2.45
N LEU A 389 -7.48 -1.04 2.28
CA LEU A 389 -8.45 -0.77 3.35
C LEU A 389 -9.11 -2.03 3.91
N VAL A 390 -9.55 -2.93 3.03
CA VAL A 390 -10.21 -4.17 3.47
C VAL A 390 -9.18 -5.09 4.13
N THR A 391 -7.98 -5.17 3.57
CA THR A 391 -6.88 -5.95 4.17
C THR A 391 -6.43 -5.34 5.51
N SER A 392 -6.54 -4.02 5.68
CA SER A 392 -6.20 -3.30 6.92
C SER A 392 -7.00 -3.76 8.14
N ALA A 393 -8.16 -4.40 7.94
CA ALA A 393 -8.94 -4.97 9.03
C ALA A 393 -8.35 -6.29 9.59
N ALA A 394 -7.47 -6.95 8.84
CA ALA A 394 -6.89 -8.25 9.18
C ALA A 394 -5.35 -8.27 9.17
N GLU A 395 -4.71 -7.23 8.64
CA GLU A 395 -3.26 -7.08 8.51
C GLU A 395 -2.89 -5.59 8.66
N SER A 396 -1.69 -5.28 9.18
CA SER A 396 -1.20 -3.89 9.31
C SER A 396 -0.32 -3.43 8.13
N THR A 397 -0.36 -4.14 7.01
CA THR A 397 0.57 -3.97 5.88
C THR A 397 0.52 -2.59 5.24
N VAL A 398 -0.61 -1.90 5.32
CA VAL A 398 -0.78 -0.54 4.80
C VAL A 398 0.12 0.49 5.49
N LEU A 399 0.60 0.19 6.71
CA LEU A 399 1.37 1.13 7.52
C LEU A 399 2.84 1.19 7.14
N VAL A 400 3.37 0.18 6.44
CA VAL A 400 4.81 0.04 6.18
C VAL A 400 5.09 -0.41 4.75
N GLU A 401 6.33 -0.22 4.32
CA GLU A 401 6.89 -0.79 3.08
C GLU A 401 6.03 -0.54 1.83
N PHE A 402 5.71 -1.58 1.02
CA PHE A 402 4.91 -1.42 -0.20
C PHE A 402 3.48 -0.94 0.08
N GLY A 403 2.87 -1.31 1.20
CA GLY A 403 1.51 -0.89 1.55
C GLY A 403 1.45 0.61 1.79
N TRP A 404 2.41 1.12 2.56
CA TRP A 404 2.57 2.57 2.77
C TRP A 404 2.92 3.30 1.48
N LEU A 405 3.86 2.76 0.69
CA LEU A 405 4.26 3.33 -0.59
C LEU A 405 3.06 3.49 -1.53
N LEU A 406 2.25 2.45 -1.71
CA LEU A 406 1.07 2.46 -2.58
C LEU A 406 -0.02 3.40 -2.07
N LEU A 407 -0.28 3.42 -0.76
CA LEU A 407 -1.23 4.35 -0.15
C LEU A 407 -0.85 5.80 -0.50
N LEU A 408 0.42 6.16 -0.31
CA LEU A 408 0.89 7.52 -0.57
C LEU A 408 0.92 7.86 -2.06
N ILE A 409 1.33 6.93 -2.94
CA ILE A 409 1.25 7.13 -4.39
C ILE A 409 -0.20 7.43 -4.79
N CYS A 410 -1.17 6.64 -4.29
CA CYS A 410 -2.59 6.85 -4.57
C CYS A 410 -3.10 8.18 -4.00
N ALA A 411 -2.73 8.53 -2.77
CA ALA A 411 -3.13 9.77 -2.12
C ALA A 411 -2.62 11.02 -2.86
N VAL A 412 -1.34 11.02 -3.25
CA VAL A 412 -0.71 12.13 -4.00
C VAL A 412 -1.32 12.24 -5.39
N LYS A 413 -1.47 11.13 -6.13
CA LYS A 413 -2.09 11.14 -7.46
C LYS A 413 -3.56 11.59 -7.43
N ALA A 414 -4.30 11.18 -6.41
CA ALA A 414 -5.70 11.61 -6.23
C ALA A 414 -5.80 13.11 -5.94
N ALA A 415 -4.87 13.68 -5.17
CA ALA A 415 -4.85 15.11 -4.87
C ALA A 415 -4.47 15.97 -6.08
N GLN A 416 -3.47 15.55 -6.87
CA GLN A 416 -3.11 16.23 -8.14
C GLN A 416 -4.28 16.25 -9.13
N GLY A 417 -5.10 15.19 -9.15
CA GLY A 417 -6.22 15.06 -10.07
C GLY A 417 -7.41 15.98 -9.80
N LYS A 418 -7.51 16.58 -8.60
CA LYS A 418 -8.61 17.45 -8.16
C LYS A 418 -8.10 18.60 -7.28
N SER A 419 -7.19 19.43 -7.78
CA SER A 419 -6.83 20.68 -7.09
C SER A 419 -8.09 21.54 -6.96
N TRP A 420 -8.47 21.94 -5.75
CA TRP A 420 -9.67 22.75 -5.46
C TRP A 420 -9.81 23.99 -6.35
N ARG A 421 -8.70 24.52 -6.89
CA ARG A 421 -8.69 25.66 -7.81
C ARG A 421 -9.21 25.34 -9.22
N SER A 422 -9.09 24.09 -9.70
CA SER A 422 -9.66 23.72 -11.01
C SER A 422 -11.20 23.66 -10.98
N LEU A 423 -11.80 23.57 -9.79
CA LEU A 423 -13.25 23.64 -9.59
C LEU A 423 -13.76 25.10 -9.45
N LEU A 424 -12.87 26.05 -9.19
CA LEU A 424 -13.18 27.48 -9.08
C LEU A 424 -12.92 28.26 -10.37
N GLN A 425 -12.28 27.64 -11.37
CA GLN A 425 -12.17 28.23 -12.70
C GLN A 425 -13.52 28.09 -13.41
N PRO A 426 -14.18 29.20 -13.79
CA PRO A 426 -15.37 29.13 -14.62
C PRO A 426 -15.03 28.34 -15.89
N SER A 427 -15.84 27.31 -16.20
CA SER A 427 -15.72 26.66 -17.51
C SER A 427 -15.87 27.75 -18.57
N PRO A 428 -14.93 27.90 -19.54
CA PRO A 428 -15.15 28.80 -20.64
C PRO A 428 -16.44 28.33 -21.33
N HIS A 429 -17.46 29.18 -21.30
CA HIS A 429 -18.69 28.97 -22.05
C HIS A 429 -18.29 28.60 -23.48
N ARG A 430 -18.63 27.38 -23.90
CA ARG A 430 -18.63 27.05 -25.33
C ARG A 430 -19.70 27.94 -25.93
N TYR A 431 -19.29 29.04 -26.55
CA TYR A 431 -20.11 29.70 -27.55
C TYR A 431 -20.34 28.66 -28.65
N HIS A 432 -21.54 28.10 -28.67
CA HIS A 432 -22.09 27.53 -29.89
C HIS A 432 -22.45 28.74 -30.77
N GLU A 433 -21.87 28.76 -31.97
CA GLU A 433 -22.24 29.69 -33.05
C GLU A 433 -23.74 29.65 -33.34
#